data_AF-A0A0L7QML8-F1
#
_entry.id   AF-A0A0L7QML8-F1
#
_cell.length_a   1.000
_cell.length_b   1.000
_cell.length_c   1.000
_cell.angle_alpha   90.00
_cell.angle_beta   90.00
_cell.angle_gamma   90.00
#
_symmetry.space_group_name_H-M   'P 1'
#
loop_
_entity.id
_entity.type
_entity.pdbx_description
1 polymer ?
#
loop_
_entity_poly.entity_id
_entity_poly.type
_entity_poly.pdbx_seq_one_letter_code
_entity_poly.pdbx_strand_id
1 'polypeptide(L)'
;MQCLLLILCIVRMIVTSKIADDEQVKGLVRDWAPLVWLAPGELFLPLGVPEFLDNMHSNDDYLSTRVDVEVLLGNRSSFLYGRKPAGTVPVYAVIKNCAFSDASTDAINFKNIRDGRKSQRKGDETVIGSKNAVQIDDLASSSMILTNDLPGKIRNGDIKQSVEKPGDFEKKKKKGNRSRKLHFHVTYWMFYPFSEGKAVCVLDLGFFGSWPIPTVGGMCFGMLKEYGNHVGDWEHMSLYFKDANYPSAMYVSAHDAGAFYRYDMRSGTFIYESQETRNGIFQKPIFPERVFTAGGSHPILFSARGSHGLWTAPGKHKFVRLPRLYDESGFGTAWPTWKKMELLLKEDNNILPSWMTFRGKWGNPKSNCHPLARLGFNICEFVDGPTEVVENAKKGNFAQDDEKLGCFVSCMLKKIGIMNQDGSVNEEVTRAKAPSDIPKDQVETIINKCKTATGANDCKKAANIASCFMKNKTFSVLE
;
A
#
# COMPACT_ATOMS: atom_id res chain seq x y z
N MET A 1 -47.32 7.73 15.19
CA MET A 1 -46.55 8.76 14.44
C MET A 1 -45.16 9.03 15.04
N GLN A 2 -45.02 9.46 16.30
CA GLN A 2 -43.71 9.89 16.87
C GLN A 2 -42.53 8.92 16.65
N CYS A 3 -42.70 7.61 16.82
CA CYS A 3 -41.61 6.65 16.60
C CYS A 3 -41.09 6.66 15.14
N LEU A 4 -41.99 6.79 14.15
CA LEU A 4 -41.63 6.89 12.74
C LEU A 4 -40.83 8.18 12.44
N LEU A 5 -41.23 9.29 13.05
CA LEU A 5 -40.49 10.57 12.97
C LEU A 5 -39.11 10.45 13.60
N LEU A 6 -38.98 9.75 14.74
CA LEU A 6 -37.69 9.53 15.40
C LEU A 6 -36.75 8.70 14.52
N ILE A 7 -37.25 7.61 13.92
CA ILE A 7 -36.51 6.75 12.98
C ILE A 7 -36.08 7.55 11.75
N LEU A 8 -36.98 8.35 11.15
CA LEU A 8 -36.66 9.21 10.01
C LEU A 8 -35.56 10.24 10.34
N CYS A 9 -35.57 10.82 11.54
CA CYS A 9 -34.51 11.72 12.00
C CYS A 9 -33.18 10.99 12.20
N ILE A 10 -33.17 9.81 12.83
CA ILE A 10 -31.96 9.00 13.03
C ILE A 10 -31.36 8.57 11.68
N VAL A 11 -32.17 8.05 10.76
CA VAL A 11 -31.73 7.68 9.40
C VAL A 11 -31.17 8.89 8.66
N ARG A 12 -31.84 10.05 8.70
CA ARG A 12 -31.31 11.29 8.12
C ARG A 12 -29.95 11.68 8.71
N MET A 13 -29.79 11.63 10.03
CA MET A 13 -28.51 11.95 10.67
C MET A 13 -27.39 10.98 10.26
N ILE A 14 -27.66 9.67 10.23
CA ILE A 14 -26.70 8.64 9.80
C ILE A 14 -26.29 8.87 8.34
N VAL A 15 -27.26 9.11 7.44
CA VAL A 15 -26.99 9.39 6.02
C VAL A 15 -26.15 10.67 5.87
N THR A 16 -26.50 11.77 6.56
CA THR A 16 -25.70 13.01 6.49
C THR A 16 -24.30 12.85 7.06
N SER A 17 -24.11 12.04 8.12
CA SER A 17 -22.76 11.75 8.64
C SER A 17 -21.92 10.93 7.66
N LYS A 18 -22.52 9.93 6.99
CA LYS A 18 -21.78 9.13 6.00
C LYS A 18 -21.37 9.97 4.80
N ILE A 19 -22.27 10.82 4.30
CA ILE A 19 -21.95 11.75 3.18
C ILE A 19 -20.80 12.70 3.58
N ALA A 20 -20.78 13.20 4.81
CA ALA A 20 -19.69 14.05 5.30
C ALA A 20 -18.36 13.29 5.45
N ASP A 21 -18.39 12.06 6.00
CA ASP A 21 -17.22 11.18 6.08
C ASP A 21 -16.67 10.87 4.66
N ASP A 22 -17.55 10.52 3.72
CA ASP A 22 -17.21 10.17 2.33
C ASP A 22 -16.59 11.37 1.57
N GLU A 23 -17.13 12.58 1.69
CA GLU A 23 -16.52 13.78 1.07
C GLU A 23 -15.19 14.17 1.74
N GLN A 24 -15.04 13.99 3.07
CA GLN A 24 -13.75 14.21 3.73
C GLN A 24 -12.68 13.24 3.22
N VAL A 25 -13.02 11.95 3.01
CA VAL A 25 -12.11 10.97 2.38
C VAL A 25 -11.76 11.38 0.94
N LYS A 26 -12.74 11.79 0.12
CA LYS A 26 -12.50 12.27 -1.25
C LYS A 26 -11.67 13.57 -1.32
N GLY A 27 -11.70 14.39 -0.28
CA GLY A 27 -10.80 15.54 -0.10
C GLY A 27 -9.37 15.07 0.14
N LEU A 28 -9.15 14.30 1.21
CA LEU A 28 -7.83 13.78 1.59
C LEU A 28 -7.14 12.99 0.46
N VAL A 29 -7.89 12.24 -0.34
CA VAL A 29 -7.37 11.50 -1.51
C VAL A 29 -6.88 12.42 -2.64
N ARG A 30 -7.43 13.63 -2.79
CA ARG A 30 -6.92 14.63 -3.75
C ARG A 30 -5.76 15.42 -3.16
N ASP A 31 -5.89 15.83 -1.90
CA ASP A 31 -4.89 16.64 -1.19
C ASP A 31 -3.55 15.89 -1.00
N TRP A 32 -3.59 14.56 -0.90
CA TRP A 32 -2.41 13.70 -0.74
C TRP A 32 -2.03 12.89 -2.00
N ALA A 33 -2.60 13.23 -3.16
CA ALA A 33 -2.24 12.60 -4.42
C ALA A 33 -0.75 12.85 -4.76
N PRO A 34 -0.01 11.88 -5.30
CA PRO A 34 1.42 12.05 -5.59
C PRO A 34 1.69 13.08 -6.70
N LEU A 35 2.84 13.75 -6.62
CA LEU A 35 3.45 14.45 -7.75
C LEU A 35 4.46 13.49 -8.39
N VAL A 36 4.11 12.93 -9.55
CA VAL A 36 5.03 12.06 -10.30
C VAL A 36 5.81 12.92 -11.30
N TRP A 37 7.13 12.76 -11.35
CA TRP A 37 7.96 13.25 -12.44
C TRP A 37 8.25 12.09 -13.40
N LEU A 38 7.88 12.24 -14.66
CA LEU A 38 8.35 11.37 -15.74
C LEU A 38 9.80 11.76 -16.07
N ALA A 39 10.64 10.78 -16.40
CA ALA A 39 12.07 11.00 -16.63
C ALA A 39 12.37 12.04 -17.74
N PRO A 40 13.51 12.75 -17.68
CA PRO A 40 13.95 13.62 -18.77
C PRO A 40 14.13 12.83 -20.06
N GLY A 41 13.45 13.25 -21.13
CA GLY A 41 13.47 12.57 -22.42
C GLY A 41 12.56 11.34 -22.51
N GLU A 42 11.62 11.14 -21.58
CA GLU A 42 10.62 10.07 -21.68
C GLU A 42 9.80 10.19 -22.97
N LEU A 43 9.61 9.06 -23.66
CA LEU A 43 8.90 8.96 -24.94
C LEU A 43 7.49 8.37 -24.76
N PHE A 44 7.35 7.36 -23.91
CA PHE A 44 6.13 6.61 -23.69
C PHE A 44 5.40 7.20 -22.49
N LEU A 45 4.56 8.20 -22.77
CA LEU A 45 3.83 8.93 -21.75
C LEU A 45 2.62 8.09 -21.28
N PRO A 46 2.05 8.36 -20.09
CA PRO A 46 0.88 7.62 -19.61
C PRO A 46 -0.39 7.96 -20.42
N LEU A 47 -1.44 7.16 -20.23
CA LEU A 47 -2.73 7.29 -20.93
C LEU A 47 -3.92 6.93 -20.04
N GLY A 48 -5.13 7.36 -20.42
CA GLY A 48 -6.35 6.83 -19.82
C GLY A 48 -6.63 5.41 -20.33
N VAL A 49 -6.98 4.49 -19.43
CA VAL A 49 -7.30 3.11 -19.78
C VAL A 49 -8.43 2.96 -20.81
N PRO A 50 -9.51 3.77 -20.81
CA PRO A 50 -10.51 3.70 -21.88
C PRO A 50 -9.93 3.97 -23.28
N GLU A 51 -9.14 5.04 -23.44
CA GLU A 51 -8.48 5.43 -24.71
C GLU A 51 -7.46 4.37 -25.17
N PHE A 52 -6.82 3.66 -24.23
CA PHE A 52 -6.03 2.47 -24.53
C PHE A 52 -6.91 1.32 -25.03
N LEU A 53 -7.95 0.94 -24.29
CA LEU A 53 -8.81 -0.22 -24.59
C LEU A 53 -9.56 -0.10 -25.92
N ASP A 54 -9.89 1.11 -26.38
CA ASP A 54 -10.43 1.34 -27.72
C ASP A 54 -9.52 0.73 -28.82
N ASN A 55 -8.20 0.75 -28.61
CA ASN A 55 -7.17 0.23 -29.51
C ASN A 55 -6.81 -1.25 -29.27
N MET A 56 -7.43 -1.92 -28.29
CA MET A 56 -7.15 -3.31 -27.93
C MET A 56 -8.28 -4.26 -28.35
N HIS A 57 -7.97 -5.55 -28.46
CA HIS A 57 -8.95 -6.63 -28.59
C HIS A 57 -8.61 -7.77 -27.63
N SER A 58 -9.63 -8.52 -27.21
CA SER A 58 -9.45 -9.70 -26.36
C SER A 58 -9.24 -10.94 -27.24
N ASN A 59 -8.15 -11.67 -27.04
CA ASN A 59 -7.88 -12.96 -27.69
C ASN A 59 -6.99 -13.84 -26.80
N ASP A 60 -7.30 -15.14 -26.67
CA ASP A 60 -6.51 -16.14 -25.92
C ASP A 60 -6.07 -15.69 -24.50
N ASP A 61 -7.00 -15.12 -23.73
CA ASP A 61 -6.78 -14.46 -22.42
C ASP A 61 -5.89 -13.20 -22.40
N TYR A 62 -5.41 -12.70 -23.56
CA TYR A 62 -4.68 -11.44 -23.68
C TYR A 62 -5.57 -10.27 -24.13
N LEU A 63 -5.28 -9.07 -23.65
CA LEU A 63 -5.70 -7.81 -24.29
C LEU A 63 -4.60 -7.37 -25.27
N SER A 64 -4.66 -7.87 -26.50
CA SER A 64 -3.66 -7.60 -27.56
C SER A 64 -4.03 -6.35 -28.38
N THR A 65 -3.03 -5.67 -28.93
CA THR A 65 -3.23 -4.51 -29.82
C THR A 65 -4.01 -4.90 -31.08
N ARG A 66 -4.92 -4.04 -31.57
CA ARG A 66 -5.63 -4.25 -32.86
C ARG A 66 -4.72 -4.13 -34.10
N VAL A 67 -3.57 -3.50 -33.92
CA VAL A 67 -2.54 -3.29 -34.95
C VAL A 67 -1.24 -3.84 -34.40
N ASP A 68 -0.40 -4.37 -35.29
CA ASP A 68 0.96 -4.81 -35.01
C ASP A 68 1.77 -3.79 -34.17
N VAL A 69 2.56 -4.27 -33.20
CA VAL A 69 3.20 -3.39 -32.20
C VAL A 69 4.35 -2.62 -32.83
N GLU A 70 5.13 -3.25 -33.69
CA GLU A 70 6.23 -2.66 -34.44
C GLU A 70 5.71 -1.57 -35.41
N VAL A 71 4.55 -1.77 -36.04
CA VAL A 71 3.85 -0.72 -36.81
C VAL A 71 3.39 0.45 -35.92
N LEU A 72 2.89 0.18 -34.70
CA LEU A 72 2.50 1.23 -33.75
C LEU A 72 3.71 2.01 -33.20
N LEU A 73 4.83 1.35 -32.95
CA LEU A 73 6.10 1.97 -32.53
C LEU A 73 6.73 2.79 -33.68
N GLY A 74 6.60 2.34 -34.93
CA GLY A 74 6.99 3.13 -36.10
C GLY A 74 6.24 4.46 -36.24
N ASN A 75 5.07 4.60 -35.60
CA ASN A 75 4.23 5.79 -35.66
C ASN A 75 4.20 6.56 -34.33
N ARG A 76 4.96 7.65 -34.24
CA ARG A 76 5.01 8.53 -33.04
C ARG A 76 3.69 9.22 -32.66
N SER A 77 2.64 9.10 -33.48
CA SER A 77 1.28 9.56 -33.17
C SER A 77 0.36 8.43 -32.64
N SER A 78 0.87 7.19 -32.50
CA SER A 78 0.11 6.07 -31.97
C SER A 78 -0.17 6.22 -30.47
N PHE A 79 -1.16 5.49 -29.98
CA PHE A 79 -1.53 5.50 -28.56
C PHE A 79 -0.42 4.96 -27.64
N LEU A 80 0.56 4.19 -28.16
CA LEU A 80 1.68 3.66 -27.38
C LEU A 80 2.52 4.79 -26.75
N TYR A 81 2.64 5.94 -27.42
CA TYR A 81 3.37 7.12 -26.94
C TYR A 81 2.57 7.97 -25.93
N GLY A 82 1.30 7.62 -25.68
CA GLY A 82 0.44 8.26 -24.66
C GLY A 82 0.21 9.76 -24.85
N ARG A 83 0.02 10.49 -23.74
CA ARG A 83 -0.23 11.95 -23.74
C ARG A 83 0.57 12.66 -22.64
N LYS A 84 1.00 13.91 -22.90
CA LYS A 84 1.53 14.82 -21.86
C LYS A 84 0.46 14.95 -20.75
N PRO A 85 0.74 14.59 -19.47
CA PRO A 85 -0.32 14.12 -18.57
C PRO A 85 -1.00 15.19 -17.70
N ALA A 86 -0.43 16.39 -17.58
CA ALA A 86 -0.86 17.39 -16.60
C ALA A 86 -2.28 17.96 -16.87
N GLY A 87 -3.30 17.35 -16.24
CA GLY A 87 -4.72 17.72 -16.40
C GLY A 87 -5.45 16.97 -17.53
N THR A 88 -4.77 16.06 -18.22
CA THR A 88 -5.24 15.39 -19.45
C THR A 88 -5.34 13.88 -19.27
N VAL A 89 -4.41 13.27 -18.53
CA VAL A 89 -4.36 11.82 -18.24
C VAL A 89 -4.82 11.55 -16.81
N PRO A 90 -5.80 10.66 -16.59
CA PRO A 90 -6.29 10.33 -15.26
C PRO A 90 -5.29 9.46 -14.47
N VAL A 91 -5.27 9.63 -13.15
CA VAL A 91 -4.79 8.61 -12.21
C VAL A 91 -5.98 7.93 -11.53
N TYR A 92 -5.89 6.62 -11.34
CA TYR A 92 -6.98 5.82 -10.78
C TYR A 92 -6.75 5.60 -9.28
N ALA A 93 -7.50 6.33 -8.45
CA ALA A 93 -7.38 6.26 -7.00
C ALA A 93 -8.40 5.27 -6.40
N VAL A 94 -7.94 4.06 -6.09
CA VAL A 94 -8.76 2.98 -5.51
C VAL A 94 -8.86 3.19 -4.00
N ILE A 95 -10.04 3.54 -3.53
CA ILE A 95 -10.32 3.81 -2.11
C ILE A 95 -10.92 2.55 -1.46
N LYS A 96 -10.32 2.13 -0.34
CA LYS A 96 -10.76 1.00 0.48
C LYS A 96 -10.93 1.45 1.92
N ASN A 97 -12.18 1.60 2.35
CA ASN A 97 -12.50 1.93 3.74
C ASN A 97 -12.10 0.77 4.67
N CYS A 98 -11.50 1.10 5.82
CA CYS A 98 -11.07 0.15 6.85
C CYS A 98 -11.89 0.25 8.14
N ALA A 99 -12.80 1.23 8.23
CA ALA A 99 -13.66 1.45 9.38
C ALA A 99 -14.59 0.25 9.71
N PHE A 100 -15.06 0.20 10.95
CA PHE A 100 -16.05 -0.78 11.41
C PHE A 100 -17.47 -0.27 11.20
N SER A 101 -18.36 -1.17 10.78
CA SER A 101 -19.78 -1.08 11.06
C SER A 101 -20.00 -1.63 12.47
N ASP A 102 -20.29 -0.75 13.43
CA ASP A 102 -20.69 -1.14 14.78
C ASP A 102 -22.10 -1.74 14.74
N ALA A 103 -22.19 -3.03 14.42
CA ALA A 103 -23.44 -3.77 14.43
C ALA A 103 -23.83 -4.11 15.88
N SER A 104 -24.94 -3.49 16.32
CA SER A 104 -25.61 -3.63 17.62
C SER A 104 -25.16 -4.81 18.52
N THR A 105 -24.56 -4.46 19.65
CA THR A 105 -24.72 -5.20 20.91
C THR A 105 -25.72 -4.47 21.82
N ASP A 106 -26.98 -4.40 21.39
CA ASP A 106 -28.08 -3.98 22.25
C ASP A 106 -28.16 -4.90 23.48
N ALA A 107 -27.99 -4.30 24.65
CA ALA A 107 -27.90 -5.04 25.91
C ALA A 107 -29.28 -5.55 26.36
N ILE A 108 -29.64 -6.78 25.94
CA ILE A 108 -30.82 -7.48 26.45
C ILE A 108 -30.58 -7.83 27.93
N ASN A 109 -31.06 -6.94 28.79
CA ASN A 109 -30.85 -6.93 30.23
C ASN A 109 -31.75 -7.94 30.96
N PHE A 110 -31.46 -9.23 30.84
CA PHE A 110 -32.10 -10.27 31.66
C PHE A 110 -31.50 -10.33 33.07
N LYS A 111 -32.12 -9.59 34.00
CA LYS A 111 -31.98 -9.86 35.44
C LYS A 111 -32.91 -10.99 35.88
N ASN A 112 -32.49 -11.64 36.96
CA ASN A 112 -33.23 -12.62 37.77
C ASN A 112 -33.35 -14.04 37.17
N ILE A 113 -32.50 -14.94 37.66
CA ILE A 113 -32.94 -16.12 38.40
C ILE A 113 -32.02 -16.26 39.63
N ARG A 114 -32.58 -16.63 40.79
CA ARG A 114 -31.84 -17.06 42.00
C ARG A 114 -31.51 -18.57 41.83
N ASP A 115 -30.54 -19.19 42.49
CA ASP A 115 -30.32 -19.11 43.93
C ASP A 115 -28.94 -19.63 44.36
N GLY A 116 -28.66 -19.49 45.66
CA GLY A 116 -27.30 -19.50 46.18
C GLY A 116 -26.56 -20.83 46.31
N ARG A 117 -25.27 -20.68 46.65
CA ARG A 117 -24.68 -21.34 47.82
C ARG A 117 -23.72 -20.39 48.55
N LYS A 118 -23.48 -20.67 49.82
CA LYS A 118 -22.83 -19.77 50.80
C LYS A 118 -21.38 -20.19 51.09
N SER A 119 -20.63 -19.24 51.66
CA SER A 119 -19.86 -19.39 52.93
C SER A 119 -18.34 -19.28 52.83
N GLN A 120 -17.80 -18.77 53.95
CA GLN A 120 -16.39 -18.73 54.40
C GLN A 120 -15.38 -17.93 53.56
N ARG A 121 -14.32 -17.35 54.14
CA ARG A 121 -14.00 -16.66 55.44
C ARG A 121 -12.46 -16.52 55.46
N LYS A 122 -11.92 -15.46 56.08
CA LYS A 122 -10.52 -15.27 56.58
C LYS A 122 -9.37 -16.06 55.87
N GLY A 123 -8.31 -15.47 55.34
CA GLY A 123 -7.69 -14.17 55.66
C GLY A 123 -6.68 -14.32 56.80
N ASP A 124 -5.41 -14.03 56.52
CA ASP A 124 -4.32 -13.95 57.51
C ASP A 124 -3.20 -13.00 57.02
N GLU A 125 -2.36 -12.52 57.92
CA GLU A 125 -1.23 -11.62 57.63
C GLU A 125 0.13 -12.36 57.67
N THR A 126 1.17 -11.78 57.06
CA THR A 126 2.52 -11.89 57.63
C THR A 126 3.42 -10.77 57.11
N VAL A 127 4.26 -10.20 58.00
CA VAL A 127 5.11 -9.04 57.72
C VAL A 127 6.54 -9.29 58.19
N ILE A 128 7.50 -9.35 57.25
CA ILE A 128 8.91 -9.01 57.45
C ILE A 128 9.43 -8.37 56.14
N GLY A 129 10.16 -7.27 56.10
CA GLY A 129 10.52 -6.36 57.20
C GLY A 129 12.02 -6.08 57.32
N SER A 130 12.59 -5.23 56.45
CA SER A 130 13.80 -4.47 56.76
C SER A 130 13.92 -3.21 55.91
N LYS A 131 14.41 -2.14 56.55
CA LYS A 131 14.78 -0.86 55.92
C LYS A 131 16.32 -0.80 55.86
N ASN A 132 16.85 0.12 55.07
CA ASN A 132 17.78 1.11 55.61
C ASN A 132 17.78 2.37 54.74
N ALA A 133 18.02 3.51 55.36
CA ALA A 133 18.09 4.81 54.73
C ALA A 133 19.15 5.66 55.45
N VAL A 134 19.96 6.37 54.67
CA VAL A 134 20.87 7.44 55.12
C VAL A 134 20.75 8.58 54.10
N GLN A 135 21.04 9.81 54.52
CA GLN A 135 20.60 11.04 53.86
C GLN A 135 21.65 12.16 54.06
N ILE A 136 21.45 13.27 53.32
CA ILE A 136 21.98 14.64 53.50
C ILE A 136 23.45 14.94 53.06
N ASP A 137 23.62 16.21 52.67
CA ASP A 137 24.81 17.08 52.56
C ASP A 137 25.79 16.97 51.36
N ASP A 138 26.51 18.04 50.97
CA ASP A 138 26.06 19.35 50.43
C ASP A 138 27.22 20.07 49.65
N LEU A 139 26.92 21.21 49.01
CA LEU A 139 27.80 22.34 48.65
C LEU A 139 28.95 22.25 47.58
N ALA A 140 28.83 23.17 46.59
CA ALA A 140 29.83 24.19 46.16
C ALA A 140 30.88 24.00 45.01
N SER A 141 30.91 25.04 44.15
CA SER A 141 32.01 25.62 43.32
C SER A 141 32.73 24.77 42.23
N SER A 142 32.76 25.14 40.93
CA SER A 142 33.23 26.40 40.24
C SER A 142 34.77 26.45 40.10
N SER A 143 35.42 26.86 38.99
CA SER A 143 35.02 27.67 37.80
C SER A 143 35.45 26.97 36.47
N MET A 144 35.53 27.50 35.22
CA MET A 144 35.61 28.83 34.55
C MET A 144 34.54 28.93 33.42
N ILE A 145 34.19 30.04 32.75
CA ILE A 145 34.78 31.33 32.29
C ILE A 145 35.58 31.28 30.96
N LEU A 146 34.94 31.77 29.89
CA LEU A 146 35.56 32.67 28.90
C LEU A 146 34.46 33.52 28.24
N THR A 147 34.66 34.84 28.16
CA THR A 147 33.66 35.86 27.77
C THR A 147 33.95 36.51 26.42
N ASN A 148 32.95 37.18 25.84
CA ASN A 148 33.10 38.49 25.16
C ASN A 148 31.72 39.10 24.83
N ASP A 149 31.63 40.43 24.74
CA ASP A 149 30.41 41.19 25.07
C ASP A 149 29.81 42.06 23.95
N LEU A 150 28.46 42.07 23.91
CA LEU A 150 27.54 43.21 23.59
C LEU A 150 27.73 44.04 22.28
N PRO A 151 26.89 45.06 21.99
CA PRO A 151 25.54 45.39 22.49
C PRO A 151 24.45 45.20 21.39
N GLY A 152 23.14 45.32 21.62
CA GLY A 152 22.38 45.65 22.83
C GLY A 152 21.39 46.80 22.62
N LYS A 153 20.07 46.55 22.73
CA LYS A 153 19.06 47.63 22.90
C LYS A 153 17.80 47.13 23.63
N ILE A 154 17.38 47.89 24.65
CA ILE A 154 16.32 47.54 25.61
C ILE A 154 15.03 48.31 25.29
N ARG A 155 13.87 47.71 25.60
CA ARG A 155 12.67 48.46 26.02
C ARG A 155 11.82 47.63 26.99
N ASN A 156 11.84 47.99 28.27
CA ASN A 156 10.95 47.46 29.31
C ASN A 156 9.56 48.11 29.24
N GLY A 157 8.59 47.48 29.91
CA GLY A 157 7.24 47.99 30.12
C GLY A 157 6.51 47.21 31.21
N ASP A 158 6.85 47.46 32.47
CA ASP A 158 6.32 46.75 33.65
C ASP A 158 4.96 47.31 34.13
N ILE A 159 3.97 46.44 34.35
CA ILE A 159 2.87 46.64 35.33
C ILE A 159 2.61 45.32 36.08
N LYS A 160 2.24 45.41 37.36
CA LYS A 160 2.24 44.30 38.33
C LYS A 160 0.94 43.49 38.38
N GLN A 161 1.12 42.16 38.39
CA GLN A 161 0.57 41.19 39.35
C GLN A 161 -0.69 41.55 40.18
N SER A 162 -1.73 40.74 40.03
CA SER A 162 -2.63 40.33 41.12
C SER A 162 -2.98 38.84 40.97
N VAL A 163 -3.31 38.16 42.08
CA VAL A 163 -3.55 36.71 42.11
C VAL A 163 -4.90 36.41 42.76
N GLU A 164 -5.82 35.81 42.01
CA GLU A 164 -7.03 35.19 42.56
C GLU A 164 -7.28 33.82 41.92
N LYS A 165 -7.82 32.88 42.70
CA LYS A 165 -8.35 31.59 42.23
C LYS A 165 -9.86 31.57 42.46
N PRO A 166 -10.65 31.32 41.41
CA PRO A 166 -11.55 30.17 41.42
C PRO A 166 -11.24 29.21 40.25
N GLY A 167 -11.75 27.98 40.19
CA GLY A 167 -12.78 27.36 41.03
C GLY A 167 -13.86 26.71 40.18
N ASP A 168 -13.58 25.50 39.67
CA ASP A 168 -14.51 24.51 39.09
C ASP A 168 -15.59 25.02 38.10
N PHE A 169 -15.21 25.32 36.84
CA PHE A 169 -16.20 25.52 35.76
C PHE A 169 -15.93 24.83 34.41
N GLU A 170 -14.80 24.12 34.24
CA GLU A 170 -14.44 23.48 32.96
C GLU A 170 -15.05 22.07 32.72
N LYS A 171 -15.92 21.56 33.60
CA LYS A 171 -16.53 20.22 33.44
C LYS A 171 -17.81 20.16 32.58
N LYS A 172 -18.28 21.26 31.98
CA LYS A 172 -19.58 21.32 31.28
C LYS A 172 -19.59 21.97 29.88
N LYS A 173 -18.54 21.85 29.06
CA LYS A 173 -18.66 22.26 27.63
C LYS A 173 -17.71 21.61 26.59
N LYS A 174 -17.57 20.27 26.59
CA LYS A 174 -17.00 19.56 25.43
C LYS A 174 -17.55 18.15 25.15
N LYS A 175 -18.87 17.96 25.30
CA LYS A 175 -19.60 16.85 24.63
C LYS A 175 -19.81 17.19 23.14
N GLY A 176 -18.72 17.58 22.47
CA GLY A 176 -18.69 17.89 21.05
C GLY A 176 -18.85 16.62 20.21
N ASN A 177 -19.24 16.79 18.96
CA ASN A 177 -19.50 15.69 18.05
C ASN A 177 -18.28 14.76 17.97
N ARG A 178 -18.46 13.44 18.16
CA ARG A 178 -17.38 12.46 17.92
C ARG A 178 -17.15 12.43 16.41
N SER A 179 -16.17 13.20 15.93
CA SER A 179 -15.63 13.03 14.58
C SER A 179 -15.31 11.55 14.39
N ARG A 180 -15.86 10.96 13.32
CA ARG A 180 -15.74 9.53 13.10
C ARG A 180 -14.30 9.22 12.75
N LYS A 181 -13.77 8.13 13.31
CA LYS A 181 -12.37 7.73 13.12
C LYS A 181 -12.17 7.29 11.67
N LEU A 182 -11.68 8.20 10.83
CA LEU A 182 -11.36 7.91 9.43
C LEU A 182 -10.16 6.95 9.37
N HIS A 183 -10.45 5.73 8.92
CA HIS A 183 -9.50 4.65 8.68
C HIS A 183 -9.74 4.17 7.26
N PHE A 184 -8.83 4.47 6.34
CA PHE A 184 -8.93 4.03 4.94
C PHE A 184 -7.55 3.89 4.31
N HIS A 185 -7.51 3.11 3.23
CA HIS A 185 -6.36 2.94 2.36
C HIS A 185 -6.72 3.46 0.97
N VAL A 186 -5.79 4.15 0.31
CA VAL A 186 -5.91 4.53 -1.09
C VAL A 186 -4.70 4.06 -1.86
N THR A 187 -4.92 3.47 -3.03
CA THR A 187 -3.87 3.15 -4.00
C THR A 187 -4.08 3.96 -5.26
N TYR A 188 -3.08 4.75 -5.65
CA TYR A 188 -3.04 5.49 -6.89
C TYR A 188 -2.35 4.61 -7.92
N TRP A 189 -3.06 4.28 -8.99
CA TRP A 189 -2.52 3.51 -10.12
C TRP A 189 -2.27 4.44 -11.31
N MET A 190 -1.08 4.30 -11.88
CA MET A 190 -0.57 5.01 -13.03
C MET A 190 -0.46 4.00 -14.18
N PHE A 191 -1.03 4.33 -15.34
CA PHE A 191 -1.09 3.44 -16.49
C PHE A 191 -0.29 3.98 -17.68
N TYR A 192 0.54 3.13 -18.28
CA TYR A 192 1.35 3.43 -19.45
C TYR A 192 1.02 2.48 -20.60
N PRO A 193 0.67 2.96 -21.80
CA PRO A 193 0.31 2.11 -22.94
C PRO A 193 1.40 1.14 -23.40
N PHE A 194 2.66 1.52 -23.21
CA PHE A 194 3.84 0.77 -23.60
C PHE A 194 4.94 1.03 -22.60
N SER A 195 5.68 0.00 -22.21
CA SER A 195 6.85 0.08 -21.35
C SER A 195 8.03 -0.44 -22.15
N GLU A 196 8.96 0.46 -22.44
CA GLU A 196 10.23 0.14 -23.09
C GLU A 196 11.09 -0.61 -22.06
N GLY A 197 11.57 -1.79 -22.44
CA GLY A 197 12.37 -2.64 -21.60
C GLY A 197 13.77 -2.06 -21.41
N LYS A 198 14.77 -2.93 -21.31
CA LYS A 198 16.16 -2.51 -21.11
C LYS A 198 17.06 -3.04 -22.20
N ALA A 199 17.84 -2.15 -22.80
CA ALA A 199 18.93 -2.51 -23.70
C ALA A 199 20.01 -3.29 -22.94
N VAL A 200 20.19 -4.55 -23.29
CA VAL A 200 21.25 -5.44 -22.82
C VAL A 200 22.25 -5.62 -23.95
N CYS A 201 23.55 -5.62 -23.62
CA CYS A 201 24.58 -5.97 -24.58
C CYS A 201 24.53 -7.49 -24.84
N VAL A 202 24.40 -7.89 -26.10
CA VAL A 202 24.33 -9.29 -26.52
C VAL A 202 25.35 -9.61 -27.60
N LEU A 203 25.91 -10.80 -27.54
CA LEU A 203 26.73 -11.38 -28.59
C LEU A 203 25.88 -12.40 -29.36
N ASP A 204 25.73 -12.23 -30.65
CA ASP A 204 25.06 -13.23 -31.48
C ASP A 204 26.01 -14.40 -31.75
N LEU A 205 25.60 -15.59 -31.33
CA LEU A 205 26.32 -16.85 -31.50
C LEU A 205 25.65 -17.74 -32.58
N GLY A 206 24.81 -17.15 -33.44
CA GLY A 206 24.18 -17.80 -34.58
C GLY A 206 23.21 -18.90 -34.14
N PHE A 207 23.61 -20.16 -34.29
CA PHE A 207 22.79 -21.31 -33.88
C PHE A 207 22.44 -21.32 -32.38
N PHE A 208 23.28 -20.71 -31.53
CA PHE A 208 23.01 -20.58 -30.09
C PHE A 208 22.20 -19.31 -29.73
N GLY A 209 21.93 -18.44 -30.70
CA GLY A 209 21.18 -17.19 -30.52
C GLY A 209 21.99 -16.06 -29.85
N SER A 210 21.28 -14.97 -29.54
CA SER A 210 21.87 -13.77 -28.93
C SER A 210 22.03 -13.93 -27.41
N TRP A 211 23.28 -14.01 -26.95
CA TRP A 211 23.61 -14.27 -25.55
C TRP A 211 23.99 -12.99 -24.80
N PRO A 212 23.46 -12.71 -23.59
CA PRO A 212 23.80 -11.51 -22.83
C PRO A 212 25.26 -11.53 -22.35
N ILE A 213 25.99 -10.45 -22.63
CA ILE A 213 27.39 -10.25 -22.26
C ILE A 213 27.57 -8.96 -21.43
N PRO A 214 28.54 -8.91 -20.49
CA PRO A 214 28.83 -7.68 -19.75
C PRO A 214 29.51 -6.64 -20.65
N THR A 215 29.13 -5.37 -20.50
CA THR A 215 29.88 -4.27 -21.10
C THR A 215 31.26 -4.13 -20.44
N VAL A 216 32.27 -3.77 -21.24
CA VAL A 216 33.67 -3.62 -20.79
C VAL A 216 34.10 -2.19 -21.06
N GLY A 217 34.54 -1.47 -20.02
CA GLY A 217 34.82 -0.03 -20.11
C GLY A 217 33.60 0.82 -20.46
N GLY A 218 32.38 0.30 -20.31
CA GLY A 218 31.14 0.93 -20.77
C GLY A 218 30.78 0.65 -22.23
N MET A 219 31.66 0.04 -23.01
CA MET A 219 31.41 -0.34 -24.40
C MET A 219 30.73 -1.72 -24.50
N CYS A 220 29.86 -1.87 -25.49
CA CYS A 220 29.25 -3.16 -25.86
C CYS A 220 30.05 -3.81 -26.99
N PHE A 221 30.57 -5.02 -26.75
CA PHE A 221 31.33 -5.80 -27.73
C PHE A 221 30.41 -6.81 -28.43
N GLY A 222 29.38 -6.28 -29.09
CA GLY A 222 28.26 -7.02 -29.68
C GLY A 222 27.19 -6.06 -30.18
N MET A 223 25.93 -6.45 -30.10
CA MET A 223 24.78 -5.58 -30.36
C MET A 223 24.09 -5.20 -29.06
N LEU A 224 23.45 -4.02 -29.01
CA LEU A 224 22.46 -3.72 -27.96
C LEU A 224 21.11 -4.26 -28.43
N LYS A 225 20.44 -5.06 -27.60
CA LYS A 225 19.07 -5.54 -27.83
C LYS A 225 18.22 -5.31 -26.59
N GLU A 226 16.99 -4.87 -26.79
CA GLU A 226 16.03 -4.61 -25.71
C GLU A 226 15.36 -5.91 -25.24
N TYR A 227 15.11 -5.97 -23.93
CA TYR A 227 14.43 -7.08 -23.27
C TYR A 227 13.44 -6.56 -22.23
N GLY A 228 12.24 -7.13 -22.21
CA GLY A 228 11.16 -6.74 -21.30
C GLY A 228 10.19 -5.68 -21.85
N ASN A 229 10.20 -5.41 -23.16
CA ASN A 229 9.24 -4.54 -23.82
C ASN A 229 7.83 -5.12 -23.63
N HIS A 230 6.84 -4.31 -23.27
CA HIS A 230 5.46 -4.80 -23.15
C HIS A 230 4.41 -3.71 -23.32
N VAL A 231 3.20 -4.14 -23.69
CA VAL A 231 2.04 -3.27 -23.91
C VAL A 231 1.17 -3.27 -22.65
N GLY A 232 0.81 -2.09 -22.15
CA GLY A 232 0.00 -1.89 -20.96
C GLY A 232 0.72 -2.22 -19.65
N ASP A 233 1.42 -1.23 -19.10
CA ASP A 233 2.17 -1.28 -17.84
C ASP A 233 1.46 -0.48 -16.72
N TRP A 234 1.66 -0.91 -15.47
CA TRP A 234 0.86 -0.55 -14.31
C TRP A 234 1.71 -0.33 -13.07
N GLU A 235 2.05 0.93 -12.82
CA GLU A 235 2.78 1.38 -11.63
C GLU A 235 1.81 1.85 -10.52
N HIS A 236 2.21 1.69 -9.25
CA HIS A 236 1.35 2.16 -8.15
C HIS A 236 2.07 2.56 -6.87
N MET A 237 1.43 3.49 -6.15
CA MET A 237 1.76 3.83 -4.77
C MET A 237 0.50 3.86 -3.90
N SER A 238 0.66 3.61 -2.61
CA SER A 238 -0.45 3.53 -1.66
C SER A 238 -0.20 4.41 -0.43
N LEU A 239 -1.28 4.99 0.11
CA LEU A 239 -1.29 5.73 1.36
C LEU A 239 -2.31 5.14 2.34
N TYR A 240 -1.95 5.08 3.62
CA TYR A 240 -2.81 4.56 4.69
C TYR A 240 -3.12 5.63 5.75
N PHE A 241 -4.39 6.02 5.83
CA PHE A 241 -4.91 7.03 6.76
C PHE A 241 -5.52 6.37 8.00
N LYS A 242 -5.20 6.93 9.17
CA LYS A 242 -5.61 6.41 10.48
C LYS A 242 -5.80 7.55 11.47
N ASP A 243 -7.04 7.82 11.85
CA ASP A 243 -7.43 8.84 12.84
C ASP A 243 -7.00 10.29 12.53
N ALA A 244 -6.57 10.59 11.29
CA ALA A 244 -5.87 11.83 10.95
C ALA A 244 -6.14 12.30 9.51
N ASN A 245 -6.01 13.62 9.30
CA ASN A 245 -6.08 14.28 7.98
C ASN A 245 -4.73 14.18 7.20
N TYR A 246 -3.89 13.22 7.56
CA TYR A 246 -2.62 12.92 6.92
C TYR A 246 -2.39 11.39 6.96
N PRO A 247 -1.70 10.81 5.98
CA PRO A 247 -1.38 9.40 5.97
C PRO A 247 -0.40 9.08 7.09
N SER A 248 -0.59 7.93 7.73
CA SER A 248 0.35 7.38 8.70
C SER A 248 1.52 6.64 8.02
N ALA A 249 1.24 5.99 6.88
CA ALA A 249 2.22 5.24 6.12
C ALA A 249 2.01 5.36 4.60
N MET A 250 3.08 5.11 3.85
CA MET A 250 3.15 5.06 2.40
C MET A 250 3.85 3.77 1.96
N TYR A 251 3.35 3.17 0.88
CA TYR A 251 4.04 2.12 0.13
C TYR A 251 4.24 2.56 -1.32
N VAL A 252 5.39 2.24 -1.91
CA VAL A 252 5.68 2.46 -3.34
C VAL A 252 6.20 1.15 -3.92
N SER A 253 5.58 0.66 -5.00
CA SER A 253 6.13 -0.45 -5.80
C SER A 253 7.17 0.09 -6.79
N ALA A 254 8.18 -0.71 -7.12
CA ALA A 254 9.18 -0.42 -8.14
C ALA A 254 9.70 -1.76 -8.70
N HIS A 255 9.12 -2.20 -9.83
CA HIS A 255 9.30 -3.55 -10.38
C HIS A 255 8.99 -4.65 -9.34
N ASP A 256 9.80 -5.71 -9.25
CA ASP A 256 9.60 -6.84 -8.32
C ASP A 256 9.96 -6.53 -6.85
N ALA A 257 10.04 -5.24 -6.49
CA ALA A 257 10.38 -4.74 -5.17
C ALA A 257 9.46 -3.56 -4.77
N GLY A 258 9.53 -3.16 -3.50
CA GLY A 258 8.82 -1.98 -3.03
C GLY A 258 9.37 -1.47 -1.69
N ALA A 259 8.91 -0.30 -1.25
CA ALA A 259 9.39 0.34 -0.04
C ALA A 259 8.25 0.92 0.81
N PHE A 260 8.35 0.70 2.12
CA PHE A 260 7.44 1.21 3.14
C PHE A 260 8.08 2.40 3.86
N TYR A 261 7.30 3.45 4.02
CA TYR A 261 7.69 4.67 4.74
C TYR A 261 6.58 5.08 5.70
N ARG A 262 6.96 5.68 6.83
CA ARG A 262 6.03 6.30 7.77
C ARG A 262 6.13 7.82 7.64
N TYR A 263 4.99 8.50 7.66
CA TYR A 263 4.97 9.96 7.61
C TYR A 263 5.52 10.55 8.92
N ASP A 264 6.39 11.56 8.81
CA ASP A 264 6.77 12.42 9.93
C ASP A 264 6.17 13.82 9.76
N MET A 265 5.21 14.12 10.64
CA MET A 265 4.53 15.41 10.71
C MET A 265 5.46 16.58 11.06
N ARG A 266 6.64 16.34 11.66
CA ARG A 266 7.57 17.41 12.04
C ARG A 266 8.37 17.94 10.86
N SER A 267 8.80 17.07 9.96
CA SER A 267 9.56 17.43 8.75
C SER A 267 8.71 17.56 7.49
N GLY A 268 7.47 17.05 7.48
CA GLY A 268 6.64 17.00 6.26
C GLY A 268 7.14 15.96 5.25
N THR A 269 7.90 14.96 5.71
CA THR A 269 8.53 13.93 4.86
C THR A 269 8.13 12.53 5.29
N PHE A 270 8.14 11.59 4.36
CA PHE A 270 7.99 10.17 4.67
C PHE A 270 9.38 9.58 4.95
N ILE A 271 9.56 8.94 6.11
CA ILE A 271 10.81 8.32 6.55
C ILE A 271 10.73 6.82 6.29
N TYR A 272 11.76 6.26 5.67
CA TYR A 272 11.88 4.84 5.34
C TYR A 272 11.79 3.94 6.59
N GLU A 273 10.96 2.90 6.55
CA GLU A 273 10.88 1.86 7.59
C GLU A 273 11.41 0.50 7.12
N SER A 274 11.04 0.07 5.90
CA SER A 274 11.43 -1.24 5.36
C SER A 274 11.25 -1.32 3.83
N GLN A 275 11.70 -2.43 3.23
CA GLN A 275 11.49 -2.73 1.82
C GLN A 275 11.04 -4.19 1.63
N GLU A 276 10.20 -4.41 0.63
CA GLU A 276 9.85 -5.72 0.12
C GLU A 276 10.72 -6.02 -1.11
N THR A 277 11.24 -7.25 -1.19
CA THR A 277 11.99 -7.75 -2.34
C THR A 277 11.57 -9.18 -2.58
N ARG A 278 11.02 -9.50 -3.76
CA ARG A 278 10.57 -10.85 -4.08
C ARG A 278 11.73 -11.84 -4.19
N ASN A 279 11.41 -13.13 -4.03
CA ASN A 279 12.41 -14.20 -4.09
C ASN A 279 12.97 -14.33 -5.52
N GLY A 280 14.28 -14.56 -5.64
CA GLY A 280 14.99 -14.72 -6.93
C GLY A 280 15.67 -13.47 -7.49
N ILE A 281 15.66 -12.35 -6.76
CA ILE A 281 16.27 -11.07 -7.18
C ILE A 281 17.80 -11.10 -7.11
N PHE A 282 18.47 -10.67 -8.20
CA PHE A 282 19.94 -10.58 -8.28
C PHE A 282 20.53 -9.28 -7.71
N GLN A 283 19.74 -8.21 -7.60
CA GLN A 283 20.20 -6.92 -7.07
C GLN A 283 19.18 -6.33 -6.09
N LYS A 284 19.60 -6.13 -4.83
CA LYS A 284 18.79 -5.39 -3.86
C LYS A 284 18.73 -3.90 -4.26
N PRO A 285 17.54 -3.31 -4.53
CA PRO A 285 17.41 -1.89 -4.80
C PRO A 285 17.65 -1.07 -3.52
N ILE A 286 18.12 0.16 -3.70
CA ILE A 286 18.39 1.11 -2.63
C ILE A 286 17.32 2.19 -2.69
N PHE A 287 16.65 2.41 -1.57
CA PHE A 287 15.65 3.47 -1.41
C PHE A 287 16.22 4.58 -0.51
N PRO A 288 15.84 5.86 -0.71
CA PRO A 288 16.28 6.98 0.11
C PRO A 288 15.71 6.87 1.54
N GLU A 289 16.42 7.44 2.53
CA GLU A 289 15.89 7.57 3.91
C GLU A 289 14.57 8.36 3.93
N ARG A 290 14.39 9.32 3.01
CA ARG A 290 13.29 10.29 3.01
C ARG A 290 12.67 10.49 1.64
N VAL A 291 11.36 10.68 1.64
CA VAL A 291 10.59 11.14 0.47
C VAL A 291 9.94 12.48 0.82
N PHE A 292 10.20 13.49 -0.01
CA PHE A 292 9.70 14.85 0.19
C PHE A 292 8.28 15.01 -0.33
N THR A 293 7.57 16.04 0.15
CA THR A 293 6.24 16.42 -0.34
C THR A 293 6.29 17.76 -1.07
N ALA A 294 5.60 17.86 -2.22
CA ALA A 294 5.27 19.13 -2.83
C ALA A 294 4.04 19.72 -2.12
N GLY A 295 4.08 21.02 -1.82
CA GLY A 295 2.99 21.72 -1.10
C GLY A 295 2.78 21.28 0.35
N GLY A 296 3.60 20.37 0.90
CA GLY A 296 3.42 19.80 2.24
C GLY A 296 2.52 18.55 2.31
N SER A 297 1.91 18.14 1.19
CA SER A 297 0.96 17.00 1.16
C SER A 297 1.12 16.05 -0.03
N HIS A 298 1.68 16.46 -1.17
CA HIS A 298 1.79 15.60 -2.35
C HIS A 298 3.13 14.85 -2.38
N PRO A 299 3.21 13.52 -2.15
CA PRO A 299 4.49 12.80 -2.18
C PRO A 299 5.17 12.92 -3.55
N ILE A 300 6.46 13.27 -3.58
CA ILE A 300 7.21 13.42 -4.84
C ILE A 300 7.81 12.07 -5.24
N LEU A 301 7.42 11.58 -6.41
CA LEU A 301 7.87 10.30 -6.99
C LEU A 301 8.43 10.52 -8.41
N PHE A 302 9.17 9.53 -8.92
CA PHE A 302 9.93 9.63 -10.17
C PHE A 302 9.76 8.33 -10.97
N SER A 303 9.04 8.40 -12.08
CA SER A 303 8.96 7.29 -13.03
C SER A 303 10.26 7.18 -13.83
N ALA A 304 10.81 5.96 -13.93
CA ALA A 304 12.04 5.68 -14.67
C ALA A 304 11.84 5.79 -16.19
N ARG A 305 12.92 6.13 -16.92
CA ARG A 305 12.87 6.22 -18.38
C ARG A 305 12.60 4.85 -19.02
N GLY A 306 11.65 4.83 -19.94
CA GLY A 306 11.26 3.69 -20.75
C GLY A 306 10.41 2.66 -20.00
N SER A 307 10.93 2.12 -18.90
CA SER A 307 10.34 1.00 -18.16
C SER A 307 9.47 1.40 -16.96
N HIS A 308 9.16 2.70 -16.87
CA HIS A 308 8.30 3.44 -15.94
C HIS A 308 8.40 3.26 -14.41
N GLY A 309 9.16 2.27 -13.93
CA GLY A 309 9.62 2.02 -12.55
C GLY A 309 9.45 3.18 -11.58
N LEU A 310 8.56 3.06 -10.60
CA LEU A 310 8.17 4.18 -9.73
C LEU A 310 9.12 4.37 -8.53
N TRP A 311 10.12 5.22 -8.68
CA TRP A 311 11.14 5.49 -7.66
C TRP A 311 10.79 6.69 -6.76
N THR A 312 11.35 6.71 -5.54
CA THR A 312 11.14 7.77 -4.54
C THR A 312 12.27 8.81 -4.52
N ALA A 313 13.24 8.69 -5.42
CA ALA A 313 14.32 9.65 -5.64
C ALA A 313 14.65 9.75 -7.14
N PRO A 314 15.22 10.88 -7.61
CA PRO A 314 15.83 10.98 -8.93
C PRO A 314 17.21 10.30 -8.94
N GLY A 315 17.73 9.97 -10.13
CA GLY A 315 19.08 9.43 -10.31
C GLY A 315 19.10 8.07 -10.99
N LYS A 316 20.11 7.25 -10.65
CA LYS A 316 20.27 5.89 -11.19
C LYS A 316 19.97 4.84 -10.13
N HIS A 317 18.97 4.01 -10.40
CA HIS A 317 18.51 2.95 -9.48
C HIS A 317 18.88 1.58 -10.05
N LYS A 318 19.15 0.59 -9.20
CA LYS A 318 19.49 -0.76 -9.68
C LYS A 318 18.24 -1.47 -10.20
N PHE A 319 18.25 -1.81 -11.48
CA PHE A 319 17.18 -2.61 -12.08
C PHE A 319 17.24 -4.04 -11.52
N VAL A 320 16.07 -4.53 -11.11
CA VAL A 320 15.94 -5.62 -10.12
C VAL A 320 16.19 -7.00 -10.76
N ARG A 321 15.77 -7.18 -12.02
CA ARG A 321 15.76 -8.47 -12.73
C ARG A 321 17.13 -8.91 -13.29
N LEU A 322 18.04 -7.98 -13.57
CA LEU A 322 19.31 -8.26 -14.25
C LEU A 322 20.50 -7.56 -13.58
N PRO A 323 21.65 -8.23 -13.36
CA PRO A 323 22.86 -7.62 -12.81
C PRO A 323 23.38 -6.45 -13.66
N ARG A 324 23.87 -5.38 -13.00
CA ARG A 324 24.46 -4.19 -13.63
C ARG A 324 23.55 -3.41 -14.59
N LEU A 325 22.25 -3.69 -14.58
CA LEU A 325 21.24 -2.93 -15.31
C LEU A 325 20.63 -1.87 -14.39
N TYR A 326 20.19 -0.75 -14.96
CA TYR A 326 19.78 0.44 -14.18
C TYR A 326 18.55 1.13 -14.77
N ASP A 327 17.75 1.69 -13.86
CA ASP A 327 16.73 2.70 -14.16
C ASP A 327 17.33 4.09 -14.04
N GLU A 328 16.91 5.01 -14.92
CA GLU A 328 17.27 6.43 -14.84
C GLU A 328 15.98 7.25 -14.65
N SER A 329 15.86 7.97 -13.54
CA SER A 329 14.69 8.81 -13.24
C SER A 329 15.11 10.24 -12.87
N GLY A 330 14.21 11.22 -13.01
CA GLY A 330 14.56 12.62 -12.77
C GLY A 330 13.44 13.62 -13.05
N PHE A 331 13.76 14.90 -12.91
CA PHE A 331 12.84 16.02 -13.09
C PHE A 331 12.59 16.33 -14.59
N GLY A 332 11.86 15.44 -15.28
CA GLY A 332 11.40 15.66 -16.66
C GLY A 332 10.01 16.29 -16.71
N THR A 333 9.01 15.53 -17.14
CA THR A 333 7.63 16.04 -17.25
C THR A 333 6.86 15.84 -15.95
N ALA A 334 6.39 16.93 -15.33
CA ALA A 334 5.57 16.87 -14.12
C ALA A 334 4.14 16.37 -14.39
N TRP A 335 3.71 15.37 -13.63
CA TRP A 335 2.34 14.86 -13.55
C TRP A 335 1.75 15.14 -12.15
N PRO A 336 1.14 16.32 -11.95
CA PRO A 336 0.36 16.62 -10.75
C PRO A 336 -0.96 15.84 -10.81
N THR A 337 -0.96 14.64 -10.23
CA THR A 337 -2.01 13.62 -10.44
C THR A 337 -3.40 14.07 -9.97
N TRP A 338 -3.48 14.96 -8.98
CA TRP A 338 -4.74 15.56 -8.52
C TRP A 338 -5.46 16.43 -9.57
N LYS A 339 -4.78 16.87 -10.65
CA LYS A 339 -5.42 17.67 -11.71
C LYS A 339 -6.40 16.87 -12.57
N LYS A 340 -6.24 15.55 -12.68
CA LYS A 340 -7.22 14.65 -13.30
C LYS A 340 -7.12 13.28 -12.63
N MET A 341 -8.15 12.91 -11.90
CA MET A 341 -8.19 11.69 -11.08
C MET A 341 -9.57 11.07 -11.12
N GLU A 342 -9.62 9.75 -11.27
CA GLU A 342 -10.83 8.95 -11.18
C GLU A 342 -10.87 8.22 -9.84
N LEU A 343 -11.89 8.48 -9.03
CA LEU A 343 -12.05 7.92 -7.68
C LEU A 343 -12.84 6.61 -7.75
N LEU A 344 -12.17 5.49 -7.46
CA LEU A 344 -12.72 4.15 -7.56
C LEU A 344 -13.02 3.61 -6.15
N LEU A 345 -14.25 3.83 -5.69
CA LEU A 345 -14.73 3.47 -4.36
C LEU A 345 -15.15 1.99 -4.29
N LYS A 346 -14.40 1.17 -3.55
CA LYS A 346 -14.77 -0.24 -3.28
C LYS A 346 -15.78 -0.34 -2.14
N GLU A 347 -16.98 0.21 -2.37
CA GLU A 347 -18.17 -0.03 -1.54
C GLU A 347 -18.98 -1.23 -2.07
N ASP A 348 -19.77 -1.87 -1.21
CA ASP A 348 -20.43 -3.16 -1.52
C ASP A 348 -21.41 -3.13 -2.72
N ASN A 349 -21.85 -1.95 -3.15
CA ASN A 349 -22.73 -1.74 -4.32
C ASN A 349 -22.03 -1.06 -5.52
N ASN A 350 -20.79 -0.59 -5.39
CA ASN A 350 -20.08 0.11 -6.46
C ASN A 350 -19.22 -0.86 -7.27
N ILE A 351 -19.70 -1.20 -8.47
CA ILE A 351 -18.99 -2.05 -9.41
C ILE A 351 -17.75 -1.29 -9.92
N LEU A 352 -16.55 -1.78 -9.56
CA LEU A 352 -15.30 -1.29 -10.14
C LEU A 352 -15.33 -1.49 -11.67
N PRO A 353 -14.70 -0.59 -12.47
CA PRO A 353 -14.65 -0.75 -13.92
C PRO A 353 -14.17 -2.14 -14.32
N SER A 354 -14.82 -2.75 -15.32
CA SER A 354 -14.58 -4.14 -15.71
C SER A 354 -13.09 -4.44 -15.94
N TRP A 355 -12.37 -3.51 -16.57
CA TRP A 355 -10.93 -3.58 -16.81
C TRP A 355 -10.08 -3.64 -15.53
N MET A 356 -10.46 -2.96 -14.45
CA MET A 356 -9.75 -3.05 -13.16
C MET A 356 -9.96 -4.42 -12.49
N THR A 357 -11.02 -5.13 -12.87
CA THR A 357 -11.32 -6.50 -12.42
C THR A 357 -10.99 -7.58 -13.45
N PHE A 358 -10.41 -7.20 -14.59
CA PHE A 358 -10.03 -8.11 -15.68
C PHE A 358 -9.10 -9.20 -15.15
N ARG A 359 -9.20 -10.41 -15.70
CA ARG A 359 -8.52 -11.59 -15.16
C ARG A 359 -7.43 -12.18 -16.05
N GLY A 360 -7.43 -11.83 -17.33
CA GLY A 360 -6.40 -12.22 -18.28
C GLY A 360 -5.14 -11.36 -18.17
N LYS A 361 -4.32 -11.41 -19.21
CA LYS A 361 -3.05 -10.69 -19.33
C LYS A 361 -3.23 -9.37 -20.07
N TRP A 362 -2.48 -8.36 -19.65
CA TRP A 362 -2.41 -7.07 -20.35
C TRP A 362 -1.37 -7.15 -21.47
N GLY A 363 -1.68 -6.50 -22.58
CA GLY A 363 -0.80 -6.48 -23.75
C GLY A 363 -0.75 -7.78 -24.54
N ASN A 364 0.17 -7.79 -25.50
CA ASN A 364 0.39 -8.90 -26.43
C ASN A 364 1.19 -10.03 -25.74
N PRO A 365 1.09 -11.28 -26.22
CA PRO A 365 1.87 -12.39 -25.70
C PRO A 365 3.38 -12.20 -25.90
N LYS A 366 4.17 -12.68 -24.92
CA LYS A 366 5.65 -12.68 -24.99
C LYS A 366 6.17 -13.30 -26.29
N SER A 367 7.17 -12.65 -26.90
CA SER A 367 7.77 -13.05 -28.18
C SER A 367 9.30 -12.95 -28.14
N ASN A 368 9.96 -13.54 -29.15
CA ASN A 368 11.42 -13.55 -29.34
C ASN A 368 12.21 -13.90 -28.06
N CYS A 369 11.70 -14.89 -27.31
CA CYS A 369 12.34 -15.43 -26.12
C CYS A 369 13.61 -16.22 -26.44
N HIS A 370 14.66 -16.03 -25.63
CA HIS A 370 15.89 -16.79 -25.69
C HIS A 370 15.62 -18.30 -25.46
N PRO A 371 16.34 -19.25 -26.11
CA PRO A 371 16.08 -20.70 -25.97
C PRO A 371 16.06 -21.22 -24.52
N LEU A 372 16.86 -20.61 -23.63
CA LEU A 372 16.89 -20.94 -22.19
C LEU A 372 15.62 -20.52 -21.41
N ALA A 373 14.63 -19.86 -22.02
CA ALA A 373 13.35 -19.60 -21.38
C ALA A 373 12.61 -20.89 -20.97
N ARG A 374 12.84 -22.00 -21.69
CA ARG A 374 12.37 -23.34 -21.32
C ARG A 374 13.07 -23.93 -20.08
N LEU A 375 14.18 -23.33 -19.65
CA LEU A 375 14.97 -23.68 -18.46
C LEU A 375 14.86 -22.61 -17.36
N GLY A 376 13.80 -21.81 -17.38
CA GLY A 376 13.48 -20.81 -16.34
C GLY A 376 14.06 -19.41 -16.56
N PHE A 377 14.97 -19.23 -17.51
CA PHE A 377 15.54 -17.92 -17.85
C PHE A 377 14.62 -17.13 -18.78
N ASN A 378 13.57 -16.51 -18.21
CA ASN A 378 12.57 -15.70 -18.92
C ASN A 378 13.15 -14.39 -19.50
N ILE A 379 14.08 -14.52 -20.44
CA ILE A 379 14.73 -13.45 -21.19
C ILE A 379 14.03 -13.39 -22.55
N CYS A 380 13.11 -12.44 -22.71
CA CYS A 380 12.34 -12.23 -23.94
C CYS A 380 12.36 -10.75 -24.32
N GLU A 381 12.40 -10.47 -25.63
CA GLU A 381 12.32 -9.11 -26.16
C GLU A 381 10.99 -8.47 -25.74
N PHE A 382 9.88 -9.13 -26.07
CA PHE A 382 8.57 -8.83 -25.53
C PHE A 382 8.19 -9.78 -24.40
N VAL A 383 7.53 -9.25 -23.36
CA VAL A 383 6.99 -10.01 -22.23
C VAL A 383 5.49 -9.77 -22.05
N ASP A 384 4.83 -10.69 -21.35
CA ASP A 384 3.43 -10.50 -20.93
C ASP A 384 3.34 -9.28 -19.98
N GLY A 385 2.33 -8.42 -20.15
CA GLY A 385 2.13 -7.26 -19.28
C GLY A 385 1.76 -7.64 -17.83
N PRO A 386 1.99 -6.74 -16.85
CA PRO A 386 1.87 -7.04 -15.43
C PRO A 386 0.48 -7.53 -15.01
N THR A 387 0.43 -8.77 -14.53
CA THR A 387 -0.76 -9.39 -13.92
C THR A 387 -1.07 -8.83 -12.52
N GLU A 388 -0.29 -7.87 -12.04
CA GLU A 388 -0.34 -7.36 -10.67
C GLU A 388 -1.59 -6.58 -10.30
N VAL A 389 -2.18 -5.82 -11.22
CA VAL A 389 -3.46 -5.13 -10.97
C VAL A 389 -4.51 -6.16 -10.54
N VAL A 390 -4.53 -7.28 -11.27
CA VAL A 390 -5.45 -8.41 -11.08
C VAL A 390 -5.17 -9.10 -9.73
N GLU A 391 -3.90 -9.45 -9.49
CA GLU A 391 -3.46 -10.13 -8.26
C GLU A 391 -3.69 -9.26 -7.01
N ASN A 392 -3.34 -7.98 -7.06
CA ASN A 392 -3.40 -7.07 -5.91
C ASN A 392 -4.83 -6.58 -5.64
N ALA A 393 -5.68 -6.41 -6.67
CA ALA A 393 -7.12 -6.16 -6.48
C ALA A 393 -7.90 -7.37 -5.94
N LYS A 394 -7.47 -8.61 -6.28
CA LYS A 394 -8.02 -9.88 -5.76
C LYS A 394 -7.54 -10.19 -4.34
N LYS A 395 -6.22 -10.13 -4.10
CA LYS A 395 -5.56 -10.64 -2.88
C LYS A 395 -5.32 -9.55 -1.84
N GLY A 396 -4.93 -8.33 -2.25
CA GLY A 396 -4.47 -7.28 -1.34
C GLY A 396 -3.35 -7.78 -0.43
N ASN A 397 -2.34 -8.42 -1.03
CA ASN A 397 -1.25 -9.09 -0.32
C ASN A 397 -0.23 -8.09 0.28
N PHE A 398 0.47 -8.54 1.30
CA PHE A 398 1.46 -7.77 2.06
C PHE A 398 2.62 -8.69 2.51
N ALA A 399 3.82 -8.13 2.72
CA ALA A 399 5.03 -8.84 3.15
C ALA A 399 4.82 -9.77 4.37
N GLN A 400 5.28 -11.03 4.25
CA GLN A 400 4.81 -12.17 5.05
C GLN A 400 5.22 -12.20 6.54
N ASP A 401 6.09 -11.28 7.01
CA ASP A 401 6.68 -11.33 8.35
C ASP A 401 6.41 -10.15 9.29
N ASP A 402 5.64 -9.12 8.90
CA ASP A 402 5.26 -8.05 9.82
C ASP A 402 4.21 -8.51 10.85
N GLU A 403 4.48 -8.28 12.14
CA GLU A 403 3.54 -8.53 13.24
C GLU A 403 2.26 -7.67 13.11
N LYS A 404 2.39 -6.43 12.62
CA LYS A 404 1.26 -5.53 12.32
C LYS A 404 0.34 -6.16 11.27
N LEU A 405 0.91 -6.80 10.24
CA LEU A 405 0.16 -7.56 9.24
C LEU A 405 -0.51 -8.78 9.85
N GLY A 406 0.19 -9.53 10.71
CA GLY A 406 -0.42 -10.63 11.46
C GLY A 406 -1.66 -10.18 12.23
N CYS A 407 -1.60 -9.02 12.89
CA CYS A 407 -2.75 -8.47 13.60
C CYS A 407 -3.87 -8.01 12.66
N PHE A 408 -3.55 -7.48 11.48
CA PHE A 408 -4.53 -7.18 10.44
C PHE A 408 -5.23 -8.45 9.90
N VAL A 409 -4.48 -9.52 9.64
CA VAL A 409 -5.03 -10.82 9.21
C VAL A 409 -5.87 -11.44 10.32
N SER A 410 -5.44 -11.36 11.59
CA SER A 410 -6.23 -11.81 12.75
C SER A 410 -7.55 -11.05 12.86
N CYS A 411 -7.50 -9.72 12.74
CA CYS A 411 -8.70 -8.88 12.69
C CYS A 411 -9.60 -9.24 11.52
N MET A 412 -9.05 -9.54 10.33
CA MET A 412 -9.83 -9.92 9.15
C MET A 412 -10.51 -11.28 9.34
N LEU A 413 -9.77 -12.32 9.72
CA LEU A 413 -10.30 -13.66 9.94
C LEU A 413 -11.37 -13.67 11.04
N LYS A 414 -11.18 -12.89 12.10
CA LYS A 414 -12.19 -12.70 13.17
C LYS A 414 -13.42 -11.92 12.67
N LYS A 415 -13.24 -10.85 11.89
CA LYS A 415 -14.36 -10.05 11.32
C LYS A 415 -15.20 -10.83 10.31
N ILE A 416 -14.60 -11.75 9.55
CA ILE A 416 -15.34 -12.63 8.62
C ILE A 416 -15.84 -13.92 9.31
N GLY A 417 -15.57 -14.12 10.60
CA GLY A 417 -16.02 -15.27 11.38
C GLY A 417 -15.31 -16.60 11.08
N ILE A 418 -14.24 -16.60 10.27
CA ILE A 418 -13.40 -17.78 10.02
C ILE A 418 -12.47 -18.09 11.21
N MET A 419 -12.23 -17.09 12.06
CA MET A 419 -11.50 -17.23 13.32
C MET A 419 -12.38 -16.73 14.48
N ASN A 420 -12.36 -17.43 15.60
CA ASN A 420 -13.05 -17.05 16.83
C ASN A 420 -12.20 -16.04 17.65
N GLN A 421 -12.77 -15.45 18.71
CA GLN A 421 -12.05 -14.41 19.47
C GLN A 421 -10.79 -14.91 20.20
N ASP A 422 -10.71 -16.21 20.50
CA ASP A 422 -9.55 -16.93 21.07
C ASP A 422 -8.48 -17.33 20.02
N GLY A 423 -8.68 -16.94 18.75
CA GLY A 423 -7.78 -17.32 17.66
C GLY A 423 -7.92 -18.77 17.19
N SER A 424 -8.96 -19.52 17.58
CA SER A 424 -9.29 -20.83 16.98
C SER A 424 -9.99 -20.65 15.62
N VAL A 425 -9.94 -21.66 14.74
CA VAL A 425 -10.63 -21.62 13.43
C VAL A 425 -12.07 -22.09 13.59
N ASN A 426 -13.01 -21.36 13.00
CA ASN A 426 -14.42 -21.71 12.94
C ASN A 426 -14.70 -22.52 11.66
N GLU A 427 -14.77 -23.85 11.80
CA GLU A 427 -14.87 -24.77 10.67
C GLU A 427 -16.18 -24.62 9.89
N GLU A 428 -17.29 -24.31 10.58
CA GLU A 428 -18.61 -24.12 9.97
C GLU A 428 -18.63 -22.89 9.06
N VAL A 429 -18.20 -21.73 9.57
CA VAL A 429 -18.12 -20.49 8.77
C VAL A 429 -17.05 -20.61 7.68
N THR A 430 -15.99 -21.40 7.90
CA THR A 430 -14.97 -21.66 6.87
C THR A 430 -15.52 -22.52 5.73
N ARG A 431 -16.29 -23.58 6.03
CA ARG A 431 -17.03 -24.35 5.00
C ARG A 431 -18.05 -23.49 4.26
N ALA A 432 -18.83 -22.68 4.98
CA ALA A 432 -19.85 -21.80 4.39
C ALA A 432 -19.29 -20.65 3.53
N LYS A 433 -18.00 -20.34 3.66
CA LYS A 433 -17.28 -19.32 2.88
C LYS A 433 -16.20 -19.88 1.96
N ALA A 434 -16.12 -21.21 1.82
CA ALA A 434 -15.32 -21.82 0.78
C ALA A 434 -15.93 -21.49 -0.59
N PRO A 435 -15.12 -21.15 -1.60
CA PRO A 435 -15.63 -20.87 -2.94
C PRO A 435 -16.13 -22.16 -3.61
N SER A 436 -17.15 -22.03 -4.45
CA SER A 436 -17.93 -23.15 -5.00
C SER A 436 -17.23 -23.96 -6.10
N ASP A 437 -16.01 -23.58 -6.45
CA ASP A 437 -15.09 -24.25 -7.36
C ASP A 437 -14.26 -25.37 -6.67
N ILE A 438 -14.21 -25.40 -5.34
CA ILE A 438 -13.45 -26.41 -4.58
C ILE A 438 -14.37 -27.55 -4.10
N PRO A 439 -14.05 -28.83 -4.40
CA PRO A 439 -14.78 -29.99 -3.87
C PRO A 439 -14.82 -30.02 -2.33
N LYS A 440 -15.95 -30.45 -1.75
CA LYS A 440 -16.20 -30.36 -0.29
C LYS A 440 -15.21 -31.19 0.54
N ASP A 441 -14.74 -32.30 0.00
CA ASP A 441 -13.66 -33.15 0.52
C ASP A 441 -12.29 -32.44 0.55
N GLN A 442 -11.96 -31.66 -0.49
CA GLN A 442 -10.76 -30.82 -0.50
C GLN A 442 -10.87 -29.67 0.49
N VAL A 443 -12.03 -29.00 0.57
CA VAL A 443 -12.31 -27.97 1.60
C VAL A 443 -12.08 -28.53 3.01
N GLU A 444 -12.66 -29.70 3.31
CA GLU A 444 -12.53 -30.35 4.62
C GLU A 444 -11.07 -30.76 4.90
N THR A 445 -10.37 -31.29 3.90
CA THR A 445 -8.94 -31.64 3.99
C THR A 445 -8.08 -30.42 4.32
N ILE A 446 -8.34 -29.28 3.65
CA ILE A 446 -7.60 -28.02 3.87
C ILE A 446 -7.92 -27.44 5.26
N ILE A 447 -9.19 -27.46 5.70
CA ILE A 447 -9.59 -27.00 7.04
C ILE A 447 -8.86 -27.81 8.12
N ASN A 448 -8.89 -29.15 8.03
CA ASN A 448 -8.24 -30.02 9.01
C ASN A 448 -6.70 -29.86 9.02
N LYS A 449 -6.09 -29.58 7.86
CA LYS A 449 -4.65 -29.31 7.74
C LYS A 449 -4.24 -27.92 8.28
N CYS A 450 -5.11 -26.92 8.20
CA CYS A 450 -4.76 -25.53 8.54
C CYS A 450 -5.28 -25.03 9.90
N LYS A 451 -6.29 -25.69 10.50
CA LYS A 451 -6.78 -25.33 11.85
C LYS A 451 -5.78 -25.57 12.97
N THR A 452 -4.76 -26.41 12.73
CA THR A 452 -3.68 -26.76 13.66
C THR A 452 -2.52 -25.76 13.65
N ALA A 453 -2.51 -24.76 12.76
CA ALA A 453 -1.42 -23.80 12.67
C ALA A 453 -1.33 -22.89 13.92
N THR A 454 -0.14 -22.84 14.51
CA THR A 454 0.18 -22.09 15.74
C THR A 454 0.93 -20.78 15.45
N GLY A 455 1.12 -19.95 16.47
CA GLY A 455 1.93 -18.74 16.43
C GLY A 455 2.11 -18.17 17.84
N ALA A 456 3.11 -17.31 18.04
CA ALA A 456 3.45 -16.75 19.36
C ALA A 456 2.34 -15.87 19.97
N ASN A 457 1.47 -15.33 19.13
CA ASN A 457 0.27 -14.58 19.49
C ASN A 457 -0.79 -14.74 18.37
N ASP A 458 -2.01 -14.27 18.64
CA ASP A 458 -3.13 -14.26 17.69
C ASP A 458 -2.80 -13.65 16.33
N CYS A 459 -1.86 -12.69 16.30
CA CYS A 459 -1.41 -12.01 15.11
C CYS A 459 -0.60 -12.98 14.21
N LYS A 460 0.50 -13.56 14.73
CA LYS A 460 1.31 -14.51 13.96
C LYS A 460 0.57 -15.82 13.70
N LYS A 461 -0.30 -16.27 14.62
CA LYS A 461 -1.17 -17.43 14.44
C LYS A 461 -2.12 -17.24 13.24
N ALA A 462 -2.76 -16.08 13.12
CA ALA A 462 -3.63 -15.77 11.99
C ALA A 462 -2.86 -15.64 10.66
N ALA A 463 -1.67 -15.04 10.66
CA ALA A 463 -0.80 -15.03 9.48
C ALA A 463 -0.44 -16.46 9.01
N ASN A 464 -0.12 -17.34 9.95
CA ASN A 464 0.22 -18.74 9.66
C ASN A 464 -1.01 -19.53 9.15
N ILE A 465 -2.19 -19.34 9.76
CA ILE A 465 -3.45 -19.93 9.30
C ILE A 465 -3.80 -19.46 7.88
N ALA A 466 -3.76 -18.15 7.61
CA ALA A 466 -4.03 -17.60 6.28
C ALA A 466 -2.99 -18.05 5.25
N SER A 467 -1.69 -18.09 5.61
CA SER A 467 -0.66 -18.66 4.75
C SER A 467 -0.86 -20.14 4.49
N CYS A 468 -1.41 -20.91 5.44
CA CYS A 468 -1.73 -22.31 5.23
C CYS A 468 -2.88 -22.45 4.24
N PHE A 469 -4.00 -21.72 4.42
CA PHE A 469 -5.11 -21.72 3.47
C PHE A 469 -4.65 -21.31 2.07
N MET A 470 -3.79 -20.29 1.94
CA MET A 470 -3.27 -19.85 0.64
C MET A 470 -2.26 -20.83 0.01
N LYS A 471 -1.43 -21.52 0.81
CA LYS A 471 -0.49 -22.57 0.32
C LYS A 471 -1.17 -23.89 -0.04
N ASN A 472 -2.38 -24.14 0.46
CA ASN A 472 -3.14 -25.36 0.19
C ASN A 472 -4.39 -25.12 -0.68
N LYS A 473 -4.60 -23.89 -1.19
CA LYS A 473 -5.40 -23.71 -2.41
C LYS A 473 -4.72 -24.48 -3.53
N THR A 474 -5.42 -25.46 -4.09
CA THR A 474 -4.90 -26.39 -5.08
C THR A 474 -4.42 -25.63 -6.32
N PHE A 475 -3.17 -25.86 -6.73
CA PHE A 475 -2.70 -25.45 -8.04
C PHE A 475 -3.44 -26.27 -9.10
N SER A 476 -4.23 -25.62 -9.96
CA SER A 476 -4.58 -26.16 -11.27
C SER A 476 -3.46 -25.77 -12.25
N VAL A 477 -2.40 -26.57 -12.25
CA VAL A 477 -1.41 -26.60 -13.34
C VAL A 477 -1.61 -27.95 -14.01
N LEU A 478 -2.04 -27.91 -15.28
CA LEU A 478 -2.76 -28.98 -15.97
C LEU A 478 -4.19 -29.17 -15.41
N GLU A 479 -5.24 -29.29 -16.22
CA GLU A 479 -5.34 -29.17 -17.70
C GLU A 479 -6.11 -27.89 -18.10
#